data_AF-A0A892ZCT0-F1
#
_entry.id   AF-A0A892ZCT0-F1
#
_cell.length_a   1.000
_cell.length_b   1.000
_cell.length_c   1.000
_cell.angle_alpha   90.00
_cell.angle_beta   90.00
_cell.angle_gamma   90.00
#
_symmetry.space_group_name_H-M   'P 1'
#
loop_
_entity.id
_entity.type
_entity.pdbx_description
1 polymer ?
#
loop_
_entity_poly.entity_id
_entity_poly.type
_entity_poly.pdbx_seq_one_letter_code
_entity_poly.pdbx_strand_id
1 'polypeptide(L)'
;MSYARYGVVKVDGNPIVFAQGNLSTDTPTTGKATYEGLSVHVAGSAAPITGDSRFDVDFGAKKLIGVVGVAGGGIELSADITGNTFSGTHQISGVQTQGAFYGPQAAELSGTYSNKAANYNGAFGAVKQP
;
A
#
# COMPACT_ATOMS: atom_id res chain seq x y z
N MET A 1 10.58 8.71 -2.23
CA MET A 1 9.99 8.05 -3.41
C MET A 1 10.09 8.98 -4.60
N SER A 2 10.44 8.43 -5.75
CA SER A 2 10.73 9.13 -7.00
C SER A 2 9.76 8.77 -8.12
N TYR A 3 9.11 7.60 -8.06
CA TYR A 3 8.25 7.07 -9.12
C TYR A 3 6.78 7.05 -8.74
N ALA A 4 6.47 7.03 -7.45
CA ALA A 4 5.10 7.10 -6.96
C ALA A 4 4.88 8.18 -5.90
N ARG A 5 3.61 8.56 -5.74
CA ARG A 5 3.10 9.44 -4.70
C ARG A 5 1.81 8.87 -4.15
N TYR A 6 1.62 9.03 -2.87
CA TYR A 6 0.40 8.65 -2.16
C TYR A 6 0.02 9.76 -1.21
N GLY A 7 -1.22 9.73 -0.73
CA GLY A 7 -1.66 10.68 0.28
C GLY A 7 -3.16 10.72 0.44
N VAL A 8 -3.59 11.82 1.05
CA VAL A 8 -4.99 12.16 1.25
C VAL A 8 -5.23 13.57 0.75
N VAL A 9 -6.31 13.77 0.00
CA VAL A 9 -6.83 15.08 -0.38
C VAL A 9 -8.21 15.26 0.24
N LYS A 10 -8.61 16.49 0.54
CA LYS A 10 -9.98 16.80 0.96
C LYS A 10 -10.77 17.30 -0.24
N VAL A 11 -11.86 16.62 -0.57
CA VAL A 11 -12.81 17.04 -1.60
C VAL A 11 -14.14 17.28 -0.90
N ASP A 12 -14.62 18.52 -0.92
CA ASP A 12 -15.84 18.94 -0.21
C ASP A 12 -15.87 18.55 1.28
N GLY A 13 -14.70 18.62 1.93
CA GLY A 13 -14.52 18.24 3.33
C GLY A 13 -14.32 16.73 3.56
N ASN A 14 -14.54 15.88 2.56
CA ASN A 14 -14.35 14.44 2.66
C ASN A 14 -12.91 14.03 2.32
N PRO A 15 -12.24 13.24 3.18
CA PRO A 15 -10.92 12.74 2.88
C PRO A 15 -10.96 11.64 1.81
N ILE A 16 -10.21 11.83 0.73
CA ILE A 16 -10.01 10.85 -0.34
C ILE A 16 -8.54 10.45 -0.34
N VAL A 17 -8.28 9.15 -0.21
CA VAL A 17 -6.94 8.57 -0.29
C VAL A 17 -6.57 8.27 -1.74
N PHE A 18 -5.30 8.44 -2.10
CA PHE A 18 -4.82 8.17 -3.44
C PHE A 18 -3.41 7.54 -3.43
N ALA A 19 -3.11 6.82 -4.50
CA ALA A 19 -1.78 6.36 -4.88
C ALA A 19 -1.67 6.44 -6.41
N GLN A 20 -0.59 7.04 -6.92
CA GLN A 20 -0.37 7.23 -8.35
C GLN A 20 1.13 7.33 -8.67
N GLY A 21 1.51 7.07 -9.92
CA GLY A 21 2.91 7.13 -10.33
C GLY A 21 3.19 6.51 -11.69
N ASN A 22 4.48 6.41 -12.02
CA ASN A 22 5.00 5.77 -13.21
C ASN A 22 5.11 4.25 -13.00
N LEU A 23 4.16 3.50 -13.55
CA LEU A 23 4.11 2.04 -13.41
C LEU A 23 5.41 1.38 -13.88
N SER A 24 5.81 0.34 -13.16
CA SER A 24 6.91 -0.54 -13.57
C SER A 24 6.54 -1.28 -14.86
N THR A 25 7.45 -1.27 -15.83
CA THR A 25 7.32 -2.01 -17.11
C THR A 25 8.09 -3.33 -17.08
N ASP A 26 8.89 -3.56 -16.05
CA ASP A 26 9.85 -4.65 -15.89
C ASP A 26 9.79 -5.24 -14.47
N THR A 27 8.57 -5.36 -13.92
CA THR A 27 8.33 -5.98 -12.60
C THR A 27 8.91 -7.40 -12.57
N PRO A 28 9.72 -7.75 -11.56
CA PRO A 28 10.28 -9.10 -11.44
C PRO A 28 9.19 -10.18 -11.39
N THR A 29 9.47 -11.34 -11.99
CA THR A 29 8.57 -12.51 -11.97
C THR A 29 9.05 -13.61 -11.04
N THR A 30 10.21 -13.43 -10.41
CA THR A 30 10.83 -14.35 -9.46
C THR A 30 11.56 -13.59 -8.37
N GLY A 31 11.93 -14.29 -7.30
CA GLY A 31 12.65 -13.71 -6.17
C GLY A 31 11.73 -13.01 -5.17
N LYS A 32 12.36 -12.52 -4.10
CA LYS A 32 11.71 -11.83 -2.99
C LYS A 32 12.31 -10.46 -2.78
N ALA A 33 11.53 -9.54 -2.23
CA ALA A 33 12.02 -8.23 -1.85
C ALA A 33 11.24 -7.67 -0.67
N THR A 34 11.93 -6.89 0.16
CA THR A 34 11.34 -6.10 1.24
C THR A 34 11.21 -4.66 0.77
N TYR A 35 10.10 -4.02 1.12
CA TYR A 35 9.86 -2.59 0.88
C TYR A 35 9.55 -1.92 2.19
N GLU A 36 10.14 -0.74 2.40
CA GLU A 36 9.91 0.07 3.61
C GLU A 36 9.58 1.51 3.21
N GLY A 37 8.73 2.15 4.00
CA GLY A 37 8.30 3.51 3.75
C GLY A 37 7.28 3.98 4.76
N LEU A 38 6.33 4.77 4.29
CA LEU A 38 5.39 5.49 5.13
C LEU A 38 3.95 5.33 4.62
N SER A 39 3.00 5.60 5.50
CA SER A 39 1.57 5.52 5.26
C SER A 39 0.85 6.72 5.86
N VAL A 40 -0.35 6.97 5.36
CA VAL A 40 -1.33 7.87 5.93
C VAL A 40 -2.61 7.08 6.20
N HIS A 41 -3.18 7.23 7.39
CA HIS A 41 -4.39 6.57 7.83
C HIS A 41 -5.47 7.61 8.16
N VAL A 42 -6.70 7.30 7.77
CA VAL A 42 -7.88 8.14 8.01
C VAL A 42 -9.01 7.26 8.53
N ALA A 43 -9.51 7.60 9.71
CA ALA A 43 -10.69 6.97 10.31
C ALA A 43 -11.83 7.99 10.41
N GLY A 44 -12.94 7.75 9.71
CA GLY A 44 -14.05 8.69 9.62
C GLY A 44 -13.63 10.11 9.23
N SER A 45 -14.03 11.10 10.04
CA SER A 45 -13.70 12.53 9.85
C SER A 45 -12.48 13.00 10.65
N ALA A 46 -11.72 12.08 11.25
CA ALA A 46 -10.55 12.42 12.06
C ALA A 46 -9.43 13.03 11.20
N ALA A 47 -8.52 13.76 11.85
CA ALA A 47 -7.31 14.22 11.20
C ALA A 47 -6.47 13.00 10.74
N PRO A 48 -5.91 13.01 9.52
CA PRO A 48 -5.04 11.93 9.07
C PRO A 48 -3.83 11.77 9.98
N ILE A 49 -3.45 10.52 10.25
CA ILE A 49 -2.22 10.20 10.98
C ILE A 49 -1.23 9.54 10.04
N THR A 50 0.06 9.79 10.26
CA THR A 50 1.14 9.13 9.53
C THR A 50 1.67 7.93 10.32
N GLY A 51 2.12 6.90 9.63
CA GLY A 51 2.82 5.76 10.23
C GLY A 51 3.79 5.13 9.26
N ASP A 52 4.57 4.16 9.72
CA ASP A 52 5.45 3.39 8.84
C ASP A 52 4.66 2.42 7.97
N SER A 53 5.29 1.93 6.91
CA SER A 53 4.76 0.83 6.11
C SER A 53 5.89 -0.12 5.73
N ARG A 54 5.65 -1.42 5.87
CA ARG A 54 6.57 -2.47 5.44
C ARG A 54 5.84 -3.54 4.66
N PHE A 55 6.45 -4.01 3.58
CA PHE A 55 5.91 -5.05 2.73
C PHE A 55 6.96 -6.09 2.40
N ASP A 56 6.59 -7.36 2.51
CA ASP A 56 7.38 -8.48 2.01
C ASP A 56 6.67 -9.01 0.75
N VAL A 57 7.41 -8.99 -0.36
CA VAL A 57 6.91 -9.33 -1.69
C VAL A 57 7.62 -10.58 -2.18
N ASP A 58 6.84 -11.59 -2.57
CA ASP A 58 7.32 -12.78 -3.26
C ASP A 58 6.79 -12.75 -4.70
N PHE A 59 7.65 -12.35 -5.63
CA PHE A 59 7.31 -12.24 -7.04
C PHE A 59 7.08 -13.61 -7.68
N GLY A 60 7.80 -14.64 -7.23
CA GLY A 60 7.63 -16.01 -7.72
C GLY A 60 6.31 -16.63 -7.29
N ALA A 61 5.94 -16.43 -6.02
CA ALA A 61 4.65 -16.87 -5.48
C ALA A 61 3.49 -15.94 -5.87
N LYS A 62 3.79 -14.76 -6.42
CA LYS A 62 2.84 -13.68 -6.73
C LYS A 62 2.04 -13.23 -5.50
N LYS A 63 2.73 -13.10 -4.36
CA LYS A 63 2.13 -12.73 -3.07
C LYS A 63 2.79 -11.48 -2.50
N LEU A 64 1.98 -10.67 -1.83
CA LEU A 64 2.41 -9.53 -1.04
C LEU A 64 1.74 -9.61 0.33
N ILE A 65 2.52 -9.47 1.39
CA ILE A 65 2.04 -9.20 2.74
C ILE A 65 2.62 -7.86 3.19
N GLY A 66 1.88 -7.14 4.02
CA GLY A 66 2.37 -5.88 4.55
C GLY A 66 1.72 -5.50 5.86
N VAL A 67 2.37 -4.56 6.53
CA VAL A 67 1.86 -3.93 7.75
C VAL A 67 2.01 -2.42 7.59
N VAL A 68 0.95 -1.69 7.90
CA VAL A 68 0.99 -0.23 8.03
C VAL A 68 0.78 0.15 9.49
N GLY A 69 1.65 1.03 10.00
CA GLY A 69 1.58 1.52 11.36
C GLY A 69 0.43 2.51 11.54
N VAL A 70 -0.29 2.39 12.66
CA VAL A 70 -1.33 3.32 13.09
C VAL A 70 -1.18 3.61 14.59
N ALA A 71 -1.88 4.62 15.09
CA ALA A 71 -1.90 4.88 16.54
C ALA A 71 -2.42 3.65 17.28
N GLY A 72 -1.59 3.05 18.13
CA GLY A 72 -1.94 1.89 18.95
C GLY A 72 -1.76 0.52 18.28
N GLY A 73 -1.17 0.41 17.09
CA GLY A 73 -0.88 -0.90 16.49
C GLY A 73 -0.51 -0.89 15.00
N GLY A 74 -0.67 -2.04 14.34
CA GLY A 74 -0.45 -2.20 12.91
C GLY A 74 -1.67 -2.82 12.23
N ILE A 75 -1.91 -2.44 10.98
CA ILE A 75 -2.95 -3.04 10.13
C ILE A 75 -2.26 -3.97 9.15
N GLU A 76 -2.60 -5.25 9.21
CA GLU A 76 -2.11 -6.27 8.28
C GLU A 76 -2.85 -6.21 6.95
N LEU A 77 -2.06 -6.29 5.88
CA LEU A 77 -2.48 -6.23 4.49
C LEU A 77 -2.01 -7.50 3.78
N SER A 78 -2.84 -8.01 2.86
CA SER A 78 -2.44 -9.10 1.96
C SER A 78 -3.02 -8.89 0.57
N ALA A 79 -2.25 -9.27 -0.44
CA ALA A 79 -2.63 -9.13 -1.84
C ALA A 79 -1.98 -10.17 -2.74
N ASP A 80 -2.65 -10.46 -3.85
CA ASP A 80 -2.10 -11.23 -4.97
C ASP A 80 -1.55 -10.28 -6.03
N ILE A 81 -0.44 -10.67 -6.65
CA ILE A 81 0.24 -9.88 -7.68
C ILE A 81 -0.26 -10.32 -9.07
N THR A 82 -0.70 -9.36 -9.87
CA THR A 82 -1.05 -9.55 -11.29
C THR A 82 -0.31 -8.50 -12.13
N GLY A 83 0.70 -8.95 -12.87
CA GLY A 83 1.57 -8.06 -13.65
C GLY A 83 2.32 -7.09 -12.75
N ASN A 84 2.09 -5.79 -12.94
CA ASN A 84 2.65 -4.71 -12.12
C ASN A 84 1.67 -4.18 -11.06
N THR A 85 0.52 -4.84 -10.88
CA THR A 85 -0.48 -4.46 -9.87
C THR A 85 -0.62 -5.54 -8.80
N PHE A 86 -1.21 -5.17 -7.67
CA PHE A 86 -1.60 -6.12 -6.64
C PHE A 86 -2.92 -5.71 -6.01
N SER A 87 -3.72 -6.71 -5.59
CA SER A 87 -4.95 -6.48 -4.86
C SER A 87 -5.32 -7.68 -4.01
N GLY A 88 -6.04 -7.47 -2.90
CA GLY A 88 -6.56 -8.56 -2.10
C GLY A 88 -7.32 -8.08 -0.87
N THR A 89 -7.79 -9.05 -0.09
CA THR A 89 -8.48 -8.83 1.18
C THR A 89 -7.80 -9.66 2.25
N HIS A 90 -7.40 -9.03 3.34
CA HIS A 90 -6.90 -9.75 4.49
C HIS A 90 -8.03 -10.57 5.13
N GLN A 91 -7.87 -11.89 5.17
CA GLN A 91 -8.96 -12.82 5.47
C GLN A 91 -9.53 -12.67 6.88
N ILE A 92 -8.70 -12.28 7.85
CA ILE A 92 -9.10 -12.15 9.25
C ILE A 92 -9.76 -10.78 9.50
N SER A 93 -9.11 -9.69 9.09
CA SER A 93 -9.55 -8.32 9.39
C SER A 93 -10.54 -7.75 8.36
N GLY A 94 -10.67 -8.38 7.19
CA GLY A 94 -11.49 -7.88 6.07
C GLY A 94 -10.91 -6.65 5.38
N VAL A 95 -9.66 -6.27 5.65
CA VAL A 95 -9.02 -5.09 5.05
C VAL A 95 -8.74 -5.34 3.59
N GLN A 96 -9.32 -4.49 2.73
CA GLN A 96 -9.10 -4.51 1.29
C GLN A 96 -7.86 -3.69 0.97
N THR A 97 -6.99 -4.24 0.12
CA THR A 97 -5.73 -3.61 -0.32
C THR A 97 -5.67 -3.61 -1.83
N GLN A 98 -5.21 -2.51 -2.41
CA GLN A 98 -4.92 -2.41 -3.85
C GLN A 98 -3.73 -1.47 -4.09
N GLY A 99 -2.96 -1.74 -5.14
CA GLY A 99 -1.83 -0.88 -5.50
C GLY A 99 -1.05 -1.40 -6.70
N ALA A 100 0.12 -0.81 -6.91
CA ALA A 100 1.00 -1.18 -8.01
C ALA A 100 2.48 -1.03 -7.65
N PHE A 101 3.31 -1.62 -8.50
CA PHE A 101 4.75 -1.45 -8.54
C PHE A 101 5.13 -0.33 -9.51
N TYR A 102 6.09 0.49 -9.12
CA TYR A 102 6.49 1.71 -9.82
C TYR A 102 8.00 1.77 -10.01
N GLY A 103 8.41 2.44 -11.08
CA GLY A 103 9.82 2.60 -11.45
C GLY A 103 10.50 1.32 -11.96
N PRO A 104 11.77 1.42 -12.37
CA PRO A 104 12.53 0.29 -12.91
C PRO A 104 12.59 -0.86 -11.92
N GLN A 105 12.36 -2.08 -12.41
CA GLN A 105 12.43 -3.33 -11.65
C GLN A 105 11.63 -3.31 -10.34
N ALA A 106 10.47 -2.62 -10.36
CA ALA A 106 9.66 -2.39 -9.18
C ALA A 106 10.45 -1.72 -8.04
N ALA A 107 11.21 -0.66 -8.31
CA ALA A 107 11.96 0.07 -7.29
C ALA A 107 11.08 0.60 -6.14
N GLU A 108 9.80 0.84 -6.40
CA GLU A 108 8.83 1.33 -5.43
C GLU A 108 7.51 0.57 -5.54
N LEU A 109 6.73 0.59 -4.47
CA LEU A 109 5.33 0.22 -4.49
C LEU A 109 4.49 1.29 -3.79
N SER A 110 3.24 1.41 -4.20
CA SER A 110 2.28 2.32 -3.57
C SER A 110 0.86 1.84 -3.79
N GLY A 111 -0.02 2.17 -2.85
CA GLY A 111 -1.39 1.70 -2.88
C GLY A 111 -2.25 2.32 -1.80
N THR A 112 -3.49 1.82 -1.73
CA THR A 112 -4.48 2.19 -0.74
C THR A 112 -5.02 0.95 -0.05
N TYR A 113 -5.48 1.13 1.18
CA TYR A 113 -6.23 0.11 1.89
C TYR A 113 -7.51 0.70 2.49
N SER A 114 -8.50 -0.14 2.75
CA SER A 114 -9.74 0.28 3.38
C SER A 114 -10.44 -0.85 4.12
N ASN A 115 -11.22 -0.47 5.13
CA ASN A 115 -12.17 -1.34 5.78
C ASN A 115 -13.48 -0.59 5.98
N LYS A 116 -14.50 -0.97 5.21
CA LYS A 116 -15.81 -0.31 5.25
C LYS A 116 -16.53 -0.57 6.58
N ALA A 117 -16.42 -1.76 7.14
CA ALA A 117 -17.08 -2.12 8.40
C ALA A 117 -16.50 -1.35 9.59
N ALA A 118 -15.18 -1.14 9.60
CA ALA A 118 -14.47 -0.38 10.61
C ALA A 118 -14.33 1.13 10.27
N ASN A 119 -14.89 1.57 9.15
CA ASN A 119 -14.93 2.96 8.69
C ASN A 119 -13.55 3.67 8.65
N TYR A 120 -12.57 3.03 8.04
CA TYR A 120 -11.27 3.65 7.78
C TYR A 120 -10.72 3.33 6.38
N ASN A 121 -9.80 4.18 5.94
CA ASN A 121 -8.98 3.97 4.76
C ASN A 121 -7.58 4.58 4.96
N GLY A 122 -6.70 4.31 4.02
CA GLY A 122 -5.37 4.88 4.03
C GLY A 122 -4.65 4.67 2.71
N ALA A 123 -3.50 5.34 2.60
CA ALA A 123 -2.60 5.18 1.49
C ALA A 123 -1.18 4.93 2.00
N PHE A 124 -0.36 4.27 1.20
CA PHE A 124 1.01 3.94 1.54
C PHE A 124 1.93 4.07 0.34
N GLY A 125 3.20 4.23 0.63
CA GLY A 125 4.27 4.15 -0.35
C GLY A 125 5.54 3.65 0.30
N ALA A 126 6.23 2.74 -0.39
CA ALA A 126 7.41 2.08 0.12
C ALA A 126 8.45 1.89 -0.99
N VAL A 127 9.72 1.94 -0.61
CA VAL A 127 10.88 1.78 -1.49
C VAL A 127 11.50 0.42 -1.23
N LYS A 128 11.88 -0.27 -2.31
CA LYS A 128 12.57 -1.56 -2.25
C LYS A 128 13.89 -1.40 -1.49
N GLN A 129 14.14 -2.27 -0.53
CA GLN A 129 15.38 -2.29 0.24
C GLN A 129 16.49 -3.04 -0.51
N PRO A 130 17.77 -2.71 -0.25
CA PRO A 130 18.92 -3.41 -0.84
C PRO A 130 18.98 -4.91 -0.55
#